data_AF-A0A220UJY8-F1
#
_entry.id   AF-A0A220UJY8-F1
#
_cell.length_a   1.000
_cell.length_b   1.000
_cell.length_c   1.000
_cell.angle_alpha   90.00
_cell.angle_beta   90.00
_cell.angle_gamma   90.00
#
_symmetry.space_group_name_H-M   'P 1'
#
loop_
_entity.id
_entity.type
_entity.pdbx_description
1 polymer ?
#
loop_
_entity_poly.entity_id
_entity_poly.type
_entity_poly.pdbx_seq_one_letter_code
_entity_poly.pdbx_strand_id
1 'polypeptide(L)'
;MTSYQILCILCALALVTSVASSRLHKLQETVAITALALGMSLLLLLGGKALGGHVYGYFVAGLEKLDFQALLLNGMLGFLLFAGALQIRLKILRHQKWEILILAFVSTLLSTFIVGGLLYYIAPMLGLPLALSHCLLFGALISPTDPIAVLAILKKMGAPEDIAIQVEGESLFNDGIGLVIFVAISHLAFSTEPLTFSQISLLFVQEALGGVVYGAVLGVLLHHFFRYCEEETQLMLVTLLIPTAGYVIAEVLGVSGPLAMVSAGIIIGNYSVPKYFARQERVKLYTFWSLIESFFNALLFLLLGLLLLLVTFKAPLWWFMLVAIPLVLTARAVSVYLPYIGFRLVKSYNPYAESILIWGGLRGGLALAMAMSLPEGVIIDSQTGAELRELVLVMTYAVVVFSILVQGSSMTGLIRRSNAVATEANHQIATERT
;
A
#
# COMPACT_ATOMS: atom_id res chain seq x y z
N MET A 1 -28.90 8.50 -0.50
CA MET A 1 -27.95 8.85 -1.57
C MET A 1 -27.69 7.62 -2.43
N THR A 2 -27.51 7.81 -3.73
CA THR A 2 -27.01 6.75 -4.63
C THR A 2 -25.48 6.66 -4.50
N SER A 3 -24.87 5.52 -4.86
CA SER A 3 -23.40 5.35 -4.83
C SER A 3 -22.68 6.42 -5.67
N TYR A 4 -23.30 6.85 -6.78
CA TYR A 4 -22.82 7.96 -7.61
C TYR A 4 -22.72 9.28 -6.83
N GLN A 5 -23.77 9.67 -6.09
CA GLN A 5 -23.77 10.93 -5.34
C GLN A 5 -22.69 10.95 -4.25
N ILE A 6 -22.49 9.81 -3.57
CA ILE A 6 -21.48 9.69 -2.52
C ILE A 6 -20.08 9.78 -3.12
N LEU A 7 -19.83 9.10 -4.24
CA LEU A 7 -18.56 9.18 -4.95
C LEU A 7 -18.25 10.61 -5.41
N CYS A 8 -19.22 11.35 -5.94
CA CYS A 8 -19.05 12.77 -6.27
C CYS A 8 -18.65 13.62 -5.05
N ILE A 9 -19.30 13.40 -3.90
CA ILE A 9 -18.99 14.12 -2.66
C ILE A 9 -17.59 13.77 -2.17
N LEU A 10 -17.20 12.49 -2.19
CA LEU A 10 -15.87 12.06 -1.79
C LEU A 10 -14.79 12.64 -2.70
N CYS A 11 -14.99 12.66 -4.01
CA CYS A 11 -14.06 13.29 -4.95
C CYS A 11 -13.92 14.79 -4.67
N ALA A 12 -15.04 15.49 -4.46
CA ALA A 12 -15.01 16.90 -4.10
C ALA A 12 -14.26 17.14 -2.78
N LEU A 13 -14.54 16.32 -1.75
CA LEU A 13 -13.91 16.41 -0.45
C LEU A 13 -12.41 16.10 -0.51
N ALA A 14 -11.99 15.12 -1.33
CA ALA A 14 -10.59 14.77 -1.53
C ALA A 14 -9.81 15.92 -2.17
N LEU A 15 -10.40 16.58 -3.17
CA LEU A 15 -9.78 17.75 -3.81
C LEU A 15 -9.73 18.95 -2.86
N VAL A 16 -10.80 19.24 -2.12
CA VAL A 16 -10.83 20.33 -1.14
C VAL A 16 -9.81 20.10 -0.04
N THR A 17 -9.71 18.87 0.49
CA THR A 17 -8.74 18.51 1.53
C THR A 17 -7.31 18.53 1.00
N SER A 18 -7.03 18.06 -0.22
CA SER A 18 -5.72 18.21 -0.87
C SER A 18 -5.33 19.68 -1.02
N VAL A 19 -6.21 20.54 -1.53
CA VAL A 19 -5.96 21.99 -1.62
C VAL A 19 -5.75 22.63 -0.24
N ALA A 20 -6.57 22.28 0.75
CA ALA A 20 -6.40 22.76 2.12
C ALA A 20 -5.06 22.30 2.72
N SER A 21 -4.66 21.05 2.45
CA SER A 21 -3.41 20.46 2.92
C SER A 21 -2.18 21.16 2.36
N SER A 22 -2.26 21.70 1.13
CA SER A 22 -1.17 22.46 0.52
C SER A 22 -0.78 23.72 1.34
N ARG A 23 -1.72 24.27 2.12
CA ARG A 23 -1.46 25.40 3.03
C ARG A 23 -0.74 24.98 4.31
N LEU A 24 -0.65 23.69 4.62
CA LEU A 24 0.08 23.15 5.77
C LEU A 24 1.52 22.82 5.37
N HIS A 25 2.32 23.84 5.06
CA HIS A 25 3.66 23.69 4.46
C HIS A 25 4.65 22.84 5.27
N LYS A 26 4.39 22.64 6.58
CA LYS A 26 5.22 21.84 7.49
C LYS A 26 4.98 20.34 7.37
N LEU A 27 3.83 19.92 6.86
CA LEU A 27 3.47 18.51 6.71
C LEU A 27 3.61 18.07 5.26
N GLN A 28 3.82 16.78 5.06
CA GLN A 28 3.64 16.17 3.77
C GLN A 28 2.16 16.11 3.41
N GLU A 29 1.82 16.26 2.14
CA GLU A 29 0.45 16.23 1.62
C GLU A 29 -0.35 15.02 2.12
N THR A 30 0.16 13.80 1.96
CA THR A 30 -0.46 12.56 2.45
C THR A 30 -0.81 12.59 3.94
N VAL A 31 0.15 13.03 4.78
CA VAL A 31 -0.02 13.13 6.23
C VAL A 31 -1.06 14.20 6.56
N ALA A 32 -1.03 15.32 5.84
CA ALA A 32 -1.93 16.44 6.04
C ALA A 32 -3.37 16.12 5.60
N ILE A 33 -3.58 15.47 4.46
CA ILE A 33 -4.90 15.00 4.00
C ILE A 33 -5.48 14.04 5.03
N THR A 34 -4.70 13.05 5.48
CA THR A 34 -5.13 12.08 6.49
C THR A 34 -5.50 12.77 7.80
N ALA A 35 -4.66 13.69 8.29
CA ALA A 35 -4.93 14.43 9.53
C ALA A 35 -6.19 15.32 9.43
N LEU A 36 -6.39 15.99 8.29
CA LEU A 36 -7.58 16.80 8.04
C LEU A 36 -8.84 15.94 7.97
N ALA A 37 -8.78 14.80 7.28
CA ALA A 37 -9.89 13.86 7.17
C ALA A 37 -10.25 13.27 8.55
N LEU A 38 -9.25 12.85 9.34
CA LEU A 38 -9.45 12.39 10.72
C LEU A 38 -10.05 13.47 11.62
N GLY A 39 -9.54 14.70 11.53
CA GLY A 39 -10.08 15.84 12.26
C GLY A 39 -11.54 16.10 11.90
N MET A 40 -11.88 16.04 10.62
CA MET A 40 -13.26 16.16 10.13
C MET A 40 -14.14 15.03 10.67
N SER A 41 -13.70 13.77 10.61
CA SER A 41 -14.42 12.64 11.17
C SER A 41 -14.66 12.79 12.67
N LEU A 42 -13.65 13.23 13.43
CA LEU A 42 -13.79 13.45 14.87
C LEU A 42 -14.76 14.60 15.18
N LEU A 43 -14.71 15.69 14.42
CA LEU A 43 -15.67 16.79 14.55
C LEU A 43 -17.10 16.34 14.23
N LEU A 44 -17.29 15.47 13.24
CA LEU A 44 -18.60 14.88 12.94
C LEU A 44 -19.08 13.93 14.04
N LEU A 45 -18.20 13.14 14.64
CA LEU A 45 -18.54 12.25 15.76
C LEU A 45 -18.94 13.03 17.02
N LEU A 46 -18.17 14.06 17.37
CA LEU A 46 -18.44 14.91 18.53
C LEU A 46 -19.62 15.85 18.30
N GLY A 47 -19.66 16.49 17.13
CA GLY A 47 -20.71 17.42 16.71
C GLY A 47 -22.03 16.72 16.40
N GLY A 48 -22.02 15.49 15.89
CA GLY A 48 -23.23 14.68 15.66
C GLY A 48 -23.97 14.34 16.95
N LYS A 49 -23.25 14.21 18.08
CA LYS A 49 -23.85 14.09 19.41
C LYS A 49 -24.45 15.41 19.92
N ALA A 50 -24.01 16.56 19.40
CA ALA A 50 -24.41 17.89 19.88
C ALA A 50 -25.47 18.60 19.00
N LEU A 51 -25.47 18.41 17.68
CA LEU A 51 -26.27 19.16 16.69
C LEU A 51 -27.49 18.39 16.16
N GLY A 52 -27.85 17.26 16.79
CA GLY A 52 -28.93 16.38 16.34
C GLY A 52 -28.43 15.37 15.31
N GLY A 53 -28.51 14.08 15.64
CA GLY A 53 -27.86 12.97 14.92
C GLY A 53 -28.27 12.74 13.47
N HIS A 54 -29.14 13.56 12.88
CA HIS A 54 -29.61 13.42 11.50
C HIS A 54 -28.50 13.61 10.46
N VAL A 55 -27.60 14.60 10.64
CA VAL A 55 -26.49 14.84 9.70
C VAL A 55 -25.45 13.72 9.78
N TYR A 56 -25.10 13.31 11.00
CA TYR A 56 -24.18 12.20 11.26
C TYR A 56 -24.72 10.89 10.67
N GLY A 57 -25.97 10.53 10.99
CA GLY A 57 -26.60 9.31 10.51
C GLY A 57 -26.73 9.26 8.99
N TYR A 58 -27.02 10.40 8.35
CA TYR A 58 -27.10 10.47 6.89
C TYR A 58 -25.75 10.25 6.21
N PHE A 59 -24.66 10.80 6.76
CA PHE A 59 -23.31 10.62 6.23
C PHE A 59 -22.80 9.20 6.44
N VAL A 60 -22.99 8.64 7.64
CA VAL A 60 -22.59 7.27 7.98
C VAL A 60 -23.36 6.25 7.12
N ALA A 61 -24.68 6.38 7.03
CA ALA A 61 -25.49 5.51 6.17
C ALA A 61 -25.18 5.67 4.67
N GLY A 62 -24.59 6.80 4.27
CA GLY A 62 -24.02 6.99 2.94
C GLY A 62 -22.73 6.18 2.78
N LEU A 63 -21.79 6.32 3.71
CA LEU A 63 -20.52 5.60 3.68
C LEU A 63 -20.70 4.08 3.77
N GLU A 64 -21.61 3.58 4.61
CA GLU A 64 -21.89 2.13 4.72
C GLU A 64 -22.39 1.51 3.40
N LYS A 65 -23.00 2.31 2.52
CA LYS A 65 -23.46 1.85 1.19
C LYS A 65 -22.34 1.79 0.16
N LEU A 66 -21.19 2.39 0.45
CA LEU A 66 -20.03 2.27 -0.42
C LEU A 66 -19.34 0.94 -0.17
N ASP A 67 -19.16 0.19 -1.24
CA ASP A 67 -18.26 -0.94 -1.24
C ASP A 67 -16.81 -0.42 -1.26
N PHE A 68 -16.26 -0.18 -0.07
CA PHE A 68 -14.88 0.28 0.11
C PHE A 68 -13.87 -0.70 -0.47
N GLN A 69 -14.15 -2.00 -0.33
CA GLN A 69 -13.29 -3.04 -0.88
C GLN A 69 -13.23 -2.91 -2.40
N ALA A 70 -14.38 -2.89 -3.08
CA ALA A 70 -14.42 -2.78 -4.54
C ALA A 70 -13.84 -1.45 -5.02
N LEU A 71 -14.10 -0.34 -4.32
CA LEU A 71 -13.54 0.95 -4.68
C LEU A 71 -12.00 0.95 -4.57
N LEU A 72 -11.44 0.46 -3.47
CA LEU A 72 -10.00 0.49 -3.23
C LEU A 72 -9.26 -0.58 -4.04
N LEU A 73 -9.67 -1.84 -3.98
CA LEU A 73 -8.99 -2.95 -4.65
C LEU A 73 -9.25 -2.95 -6.16
N ASN A 74 -10.49 -2.76 -6.60
CA ASN A 74 -10.83 -2.95 -8.02
C ASN A 74 -10.83 -1.60 -8.77
N GLY A 75 -11.11 -0.50 -8.06
CA GLY A 75 -11.20 0.83 -8.66
C GLY A 75 -9.89 1.63 -8.66
N MET A 76 -9.03 1.48 -7.65
CA MET A 76 -7.90 2.38 -7.41
C MET A 76 -6.54 1.68 -7.49
N LEU A 77 -6.41 0.50 -6.89
CA LEU A 77 -5.15 -0.23 -6.78
C LEU A 77 -4.48 -0.45 -8.14
N GLY A 78 -5.25 -0.85 -9.15
CA GLY A 78 -4.72 -1.07 -10.49
C GLY A 78 -4.08 0.19 -11.09
N PHE A 79 -4.71 1.34 -10.91
CA PHE A 79 -4.19 2.63 -11.38
C PHE A 79 -2.92 3.05 -10.63
N LEU A 80 -2.91 2.92 -9.30
CA LEU A 80 -1.78 3.29 -8.47
C LEU A 80 -0.54 2.45 -8.79
N LEU A 81 -0.72 1.12 -8.89
CA LEU A 81 0.38 0.20 -9.19
C LEU A 81 0.90 0.35 -10.61
N PHE A 82 0.01 0.56 -11.59
CA PHE A 82 0.43 0.84 -12.95
C PHE A 82 1.23 2.15 -13.04
N ALA A 83 0.74 3.22 -12.40
CA ALA A 83 1.40 4.53 -12.37
C ALA A 83 2.80 4.45 -11.76
N GLY A 84 2.94 3.77 -10.61
CA GLY A 84 4.23 3.56 -9.96
C GLY A 84 5.18 2.72 -10.81
N ALA A 85 4.68 1.61 -11.37
CA ALA A 85 5.45 0.72 -12.23
C ALA A 85 5.96 1.38 -13.51
N LEU A 86 5.15 2.26 -14.11
CA LEU A 86 5.50 2.99 -15.33
C LEU A 86 6.76 3.87 -15.16
N GLN A 87 6.99 4.38 -13.95
CA GLN A 87 8.12 5.25 -13.64
C GLN A 87 9.42 4.49 -13.30
N ILE A 88 9.33 3.19 -13.01
CA ILE A 88 10.49 2.37 -12.65
C ILE A 88 11.46 2.27 -13.82
N ARG A 89 12.73 2.57 -13.53
CA ARG A 89 13.83 2.42 -14.49
C ARG A 89 14.53 1.09 -14.29
N LEU A 90 14.23 0.10 -15.14
CA LEU A 90 14.79 -1.26 -15.07
C LEU A 90 16.31 -1.28 -15.07
N LYS A 91 16.97 -0.40 -15.83
CA LYS A 91 18.44 -0.34 -15.87
C LYS A 91 19.05 -0.04 -14.49
N ILE A 92 18.42 0.85 -13.74
CA ILE A 92 18.85 1.25 -12.39
C ILE A 92 18.47 0.16 -11.39
N LEU A 93 17.22 -0.32 -11.45
CA LEU A 93 16.69 -1.40 -10.61
C LEU A 93 17.55 -2.67 -10.69
N ARG A 94 18.09 -3.00 -11.88
CA ARG A 94 18.94 -4.17 -12.10
C ARG A 94 20.19 -4.22 -11.23
N HIS A 95 20.69 -3.08 -10.77
CA HIS A 95 21.86 -3.02 -9.87
C HIS A 95 21.52 -3.46 -8.44
N GLN A 96 20.25 -3.44 -8.04
CA GLN A 96 19.77 -3.81 -6.70
C GLN A 96 18.63 -4.84 -6.75
N LYS A 97 18.55 -5.60 -7.85
CA LYS A 97 17.40 -6.49 -8.11
C LYS A 97 17.21 -7.58 -7.06
N TRP A 98 18.31 -8.06 -6.47
CA TRP A 98 18.26 -9.14 -5.49
C TRP A 98 17.80 -8.59 -4.14
N GLU A 99 18.30 -7.42 -3.75
CA GLU A 99 17.87 -6.73 -2.55
C GLU A 99 16.39 -6.42 -2.60
N ILE A 100 15.92 -5.86 -3.72
CA ILE A 100 14.51 -5.52 -3.91
C ILE A 100 13.63 -6.77 -3.93
N LEU A 101 14.03 -7.83 -4.63
CA LEU A 101 13.27 -9.07 -4.67
C LEU A 101 13.18 -9.74 -3.30
N ILE A 102 14.30 -9.80 -2.57
CA ILE A 102 14.35 -10.39 -1.22
C ILE A 102 13.53 -9.54 -0.25
N LEU A 103 13.64 -8.21 -0.31
CA LEU A 103 12.83 -7.35 0.54
C LEU A 103 11.34 -7.45 0.18
N ALA A 104 10.95 -7.40 -1.09
CA ALA A 104 9.55 -7.46 -1.49
C ALA A 104 8.89 -8.83 -1.20
N PHE A 105 9.65 -9.93 -1.33
CA PHE A 105 9.12 -11.29 -1.16
C PHE A 105 9.42 -11.87 0.23
N VAL A 106 10.70 -12.00 0.59
CA VAL A 106 11.12 -12.67 1.82
C VAL A 106 10.77 -11.83 3.05
N SER A 107 10.98 -10.50 3.01
CA SER A 107 10.62 -9.64 4.15
C SER A 107 9.11 -9.66 4.39
N THR A 108 8.30 -9.57 3.33
CA THR A 108 6.82 -9.60 3.42
C THR A 108 6.32 -10.92 3.99
N LEU A 109 6.87 -12.05 3.52
CA LEU A 109 6.51 -13.38 4.03
C LEU A 109 6.95 -13.55 5.50
N LEU A 110 8.17 -13.13 5.82
CA LEU A 110 8.70 -13.18 7.19
C LEU A 110 7.89 -12.28 8.14
N SER A 111 7.55 -11.07 7.71
CA SER A 111 6.66 -10.16 8.45
C SER A 111 5.30 -10.81 8.70
N THR A 112 4.72 -11.46 7.69
CA THR A 112 3.42 -12.15 7.81
C THR A 112 3.46 -13.21 8.90
N PHE A 113 4.48 -14.08 8.89
CA PHE A 113 4.62 -15.13 9.89
C PHE A 113 4.98 -14.60 11.29
N ILE A 114 5.81 -13.56 11.39
CA ILE A 114 6.15 -12.96 12.69
C ILE A 114 4.93 -12.27 13.30
N VAL A 115 4.20 -11.46 12.53
CA VAL A 115 2.98 -10.80 13.00
C VAL A 115 1.95 -11.85 13.45
N GLY A 116 1.67 -12.84 12.60
CA GLY A 116 0.69 -13.86 12.91
C GLY A 116 1.10 -14.75 14.09
N GLY A 117 2.38 -15.15 14.15
CA GLY A 117 2.91 -15.94 15.25
C GLY A 117 2.88 -15.19 16.59
N LEU A 118 3.34 -13.94 16.62
CA LEU A 118 3.29 -13.12 17.83
C LEU A 118 1.84 -12.87 18.28
N LEU A 119 0.94 -12.56 17.34
CA LEU A 119 -0.46 -12.32 17.66
C LEU A 119 -1.13 -13.60 18.22
N TYR A 120 -0.81 -14.78 17.69
CA TYR A 120 -1.32 -16.05 18.18
C TYR A 120 -0.97 -16.30 19.66
N TYR A 121 0.24 -15.91 20.10
CA TYR A 121 0.64 -16.05 21.50
C TYR A 121 0.09 -14.93 22.40
N ILE A 122 -0.04 -13.70 21.88
CA ILE A 122 -0.51 -12.55 22.67
C ILE A 122 -2.03 -12.55 22.84
N ALA A 123 -2.79 -12.99 21.83
CA ALA A 123 -4.25 -12.91 21.86
C ALA A 123 -4.89 -13.67 23.04
N PRO A 124 -4.45 -14.90 23.41
CA PRO A 124 -4.90 -15.57 24.64
C PRO A 124 -4.60 -14.79 25.93
N MET A 125 -3.47 -14.07 25.98
CA MET A 125 -3.10 -13.24 27.14
C MET A 125 -4.03 -12.04 27.31
N LEU A 126 -4.64 -11.58 26.22
CA LEU A 126 -5.65 -10.51 26.20
C LEU A 126 -7.08 -11.04 26.36
N GLY A 127 -7.25 -12.34 26.62
CA GLY A 127 -8.56 -12.96 26.86
C GLY A 127 -9.31 -13.38 25.59
N LEU A 128 -8.66 -13.38 24.42
CA LEU A 128 -9.28 -13.72 23.14
C LEU A 128 -8.40 -14.70 22.36
N PRO A 129 -8.53 -16.01 22.56
CA PRO A 129 -7.75 -17.00 21.82
C PRO A 129 -8.16 -17.00 20.34
N LEU A 130 -7.21 -16.68 19.46
CA LEU A 130 -7.42 -16.66 18.01
C LEU A 130 -6.81 -17.91 17.37
N ALA A 131 -7.47 -18.43 16.33
CA ALA A 131 -6.86 -19.45 15.50
C ALA A 131 -5.65 -18.88 14.74
N LEU A 132 -4.61 -19.70 14.54
CA LEU A 132 -3.39 -19.28 13.85
C LEU A 132 -3.67 -18.73 12.44
N SER A 133 -4.64 -19.30 11.71
CA SER A 133 -5.04 -18.82 10.39
C SER A 133 -5.52 -17.37 10.42
N HIS A 134 -6.34 -16.99 11.40
CA HIS A 134 -6.81 -15.60 11.59
C HIS A 134 -5.65 -14.65 11.93
N CYS A 135 -4.67 -15.10 12.71
CA CYS A 135 -3.50 -14.30 13.03
C CYS A 135 -2.59 -14.12 11.81
N LEU A 136 -2.35 -15.18 11.04
CA LEU A 136 -1.58 -15.13 9.79
C LEU A 136 -2.28 -14.27 8.74
N LEU A 137 -3.61 -14.27 8.71
CA LEU A 137 -4.41 -13.42 7.85
C LEU A 137 -4.19 -11.94 8.17
N PHE A 138 -4.19 -11.58 9.46
CA PHE A 138 -3.81 -10.22 9.90
C PHE A 138 -2.35 -9.89 9.55
N GLY A 139 -1.44 -10.86 9.69
CA GLY A 139 -0.05 -10.70 9.25
C GLY A 139 0.08 -10.41 7.76
N ALA A 140 -0.67 -11.12 6.93
CA ALA A 140 -0.62 -10.99 5.48
C ALA A 140 -1.11 -9.63 5.02
N LEU A 141 -2.22 -9.15 5.58
CA LEU A 141 -2.81 -7.87 5.17
C LEU A 141 -2.01 -6.65 5.63
N ILE A 142 -1.26 -6.75 6.75
CA ILE A 142 -0.54 -5.60 7.33
C ILE A 142 0.94 -5.53 6.94
N SER A 143 1.47 -6.60 6.31
CA SER A 143 2.87 -6.67 5.90
C SER A 143 3.24 -5.79 4.70
N PRO A 144 2.37 -5.59 3.69
CA PRO A 144 2.63 -4.67 2.58
C PRO A 144 2.80 -3.23 3.06
N THR A 145 3.65 -2.48 2.36
CA THR A 145 4.00 -1.10 2.71
C THR A 145 3.62 -0.15 1.58
N ASP A 146 3.20 1.06 1.94
CA ASP A 146 2.77 2.08 0.98
C ASP A 146 3.99 2.85 0.42
N PRO A 147 4.33 2.68 -0.87
CA PRO A 147 5.47 3.36 -1.48
C PRO A 147 5.26 4.88 -1.50
N ILE A 148 4.03 5.31 -1.70
CA ILE A 148 3.71 6.64 -2.20
C ILE A 148 3.96 7.66 -1.10
N ALA A 149 3.45 7.36 0.10
CA ALA A 149 3.65 8.19 1.27
C ALA A 149 5.14 8.39 1.57
N VAL A 150 5.98 7.38 1.36
CA VAL A 150 7.40 7.43 1.74
C VAL A 150 8.22 8.11 0.64
N LEU A 151 7.99 7.72 -0.61
CA LEU A 151 8.73 8.21 -1.76
C LEU A 151 8.54 9.70 -1.96
N ALA A 152 7.35 10.23 -1.70
CA ALA A 152 7.13 11.67 -1.75
C ALA A 152 8.00 12.41 -0.73
N ILE A 153 8.19 11.87 0.49
CA ILE A 153 9.12 12.45 1.48
C ILE A 153 10.56 12.33 0.99
N LEU A 154 10.98 11.14 0.54
CA LEU A 154 12.35 10.88 0.09
C LEU A 154 12.75 11.78 -1.09
N LYS A 155 11.87 11.92 -2.10
CA LYS A 155 12.07 12.80 -3.27
C LYS A 155 12.14 14.27 -2.84
N LYS A 156 11.20 14.73 -1.99
CA LYS A 156 11.19 16.12 -1.48
C LYS A 156 12.44 16.48 -0.67
N MET A 157 12.96 15.51 0.09
CA MET A 157 14.12 15.69 0.96
C MET A 157 15.46 15.40 0.28
N GLY A 158 15.46 14.95 -0.99
CA GLY A 158 16.68 14.59 -1.71
C GLY A 158 17.44 13.44 -1.06
N ALA A 159 16.73 12.38 -0.65
CA ALA A 159 17.36 11.19 -0.08
C ALA A 159 18.33 10.50 -1.07
N PRO A 160 19.33 9.73 -0.59
CA PRO A 160 20.25 9.02 -1.46
C PRO A 160 19.51 8.10 -2.44
N GLU A 161 19.95 8.13 -3.70
CA GLU A 161 19.27 7.42 -4.80
C GLU A 161 19.12 5.93 -4.51
N ASP A 162 20.16 5.29 -3.97
CA ASP A 162 20.14 3.86 -3.61
C ASP A 162 19.02 3.51 -2.61
N ILE A 163 18.73 4.37 -1.64
CA ILE A 163 17.67 4.16 -0.64
C ILE A 163 16.30 4.36 -1.30
N ALA A 164 16.16 5.41 -2.11
CA ALA A 164 14.91 5.67 -2.83
C ALA A 164 14.54 4.52 -3.77
N ILE A 165 15.52 3.94 -4.48
CA ILE A 165 15.32 2.77 -5.35
C ILE A 165 14.89 1.55 -4.54
N GLN A 166 15.52 1.29 -3.39
CA GLN A 166 15.15 0.16 -2.52
C GLN A 166 13.71 0.29 -2.02
N VAL A 167 13.33 1.47 -1.52
CA VAL A 167 11.97 1.73 -1.03
C VAL A 167 10.94 1.67 -2.17
N GLU A 168 11.23 2.28 -3.33
CA GLU A 168 10.33 2.27 -4.49
C GLU A 168 10.10 0.85 -5.02
N GLY A 169 11.17 0.07 -5.13
CA GLY A 169 11.08 -1.31 -5.56
C GLY A 169 10.36 -2.19 -4.55
N GLU A 170 10.77 -2.16 -3.29
CA GLU A 170 10.21 -3.02 -2.23
C GLU A 170 8.70 -2.84 -2.11
N SER A 171 8.24 -1.60 -1.96
CA SER A 171 6.82 -1.30 -1.78
C SER A 171 5.98 -1.58 -3.02
N LEU A 172 6.48 -1.30 -4.23
CA LEU A 172 5.69 -1.60 -5.44
C LEU A 172 5.46 -3.10 -5.64
N PHE A 173 6.48 -3.93 -5.43
CA PHE A 173 6.34 -5.38 -5.59
C PHE A 173 5.63 -6.02 -4.38
N ASN A 174 5.80 -5.48 -3.17
CA ASN A 174 5.18 -6.04 -1.98
C ASN A 174 3.66 -5.87 -1.95
N ASP A 175 3.09 -4.83 -2.58
CA ASP A 175 1.63 -4.66 -2.66
C ASP A 175 1.00 -5.83 -3.43
N GLY A 176 1.61 -6.19 -4.57
CA GLY A 176 1.18 -7.32 -5.38
C GLY A 176 1.40 -8.67 -4.70
N ILE A 177 2.59 -8.89 -4.12
CA ILE A 177 2.91 -10.14 -3.41
C ILE A 177 2.04 -10.30 -2.16
N GLY A 178 1.84 -9.21 -1.43
CA GLY A 178 1.04 -9.15 -0.21
C GLY A 178 -0.41 -9.53 -0.43
N LEU A 179 -1.03 -9.01 -1.49
CA LEU A 179 -2.38 -9.42 -1.84
C LEU A 179 -2.45 -10.92 -2.16
N VAL A 180 -1.49 -11.47 -2.89
CA VAL A 180 -1.46 -12.92 -3.19
C VAL A 180 -1.29 -13.75 -1.92
N ILE A 181 -0.42 -13.34 -0.99
CA ILE A 181 -0.26 -13.99 0.32
C ILE A 181 -1.59 -13.93 1.10
N PHE A 182 -2.24 -12.76 1.11
CA PHE A 182 -3.52 -12.56 1.78
C PHE A 182 -4.63 -13.44 1.21
N VAL A 183 -4.77 -13.51 -0.12
CA VAL A 183 -5.77 -14.36 -0.78
C VAL A 183 -5.52 -15.84 -0.46
N ALA A 184 -4.27 -16.30 -0.59
CA ALA A 184 -3.90 -17.68 -0.25
C ALA A 184 -4.21 -18.05 1.21
N ILE A 185 -3.92 -17.15 2.17
CA ILE A 185 -4.22 -17.38 3.58
C ILE A 185 -5.72 -17.22 3.87
N SER A 186 -6.44 -16.35 3.17
CA SER A 186 -7.90 -16.22 3.27
C SER A 186 -8.58 -17.52 2.86
N HIS A 187 -8.14 -18.13 1.75
CA HIS A 187 -8.59 -19.45 1.36
C HIS A 187 -8.32 -20.48 2.46
N LEU A 188 -7.14 -20.48 3.07
CA LEU A 188 -6.85 -21.38 4.19
C LEU A 188 -7.72 -21.11 5.43
N ALA A 189 -8.03 -19.85 5.73
CA ALA A 189 -8.78 -19.47 6.92
C ALA A 189 -10.28 -19.79 6.82
N PHE A 190 -10.85 -19.71 5.62
CA PHE A 190 -12.31 -19.79 5.43
C PHE A 190 -12.78 -20.96 4.57
N SER A 191 -11.88 -21.75 3.96
CA SER A 191 -12.29 -22.95 3.22
C SER A 191 -12.80 -24.03 4.17
N THR A 192 -13.89 -24.66 3.77
CA THR A 192 -14.48 -25.81 4.48
C THR A 192 -13.75 -27.12 4.21
N GLU A 193 -12.97 -27.17 3.13
CA GLU A 193 -12.15 -28.32 2.76
C GLU A 193 -10.73 -28.21 3.31
N PRO A 194 -10.13 -29.31 3.80
CA PRO A 194 -8.74 -29.32 4.25
C PRO A 194 -7.81 -29.09 3.05
N LEU A 195 -7.32 -27.86 2.90
CA LEU A 195 -6.34 -27.53 1.88
C LEU A 195 -4.97 -28.09 2.25
N THR A 196 -4.39 -28.87 1.34
CA THR A 196 -3.01 -29.34 1.46
C THR A 196 -2.03 -28.21 1.17
N PHE A 197 -0.83 -28.27 1.78
CA PHE A 197 0.25 -27.32 1.48
C PHE A 197 0.56 -27.22 -0.03
N SER A 198 0.44 -28.34 -0.75
CA SER A 198 0.63 -28.39 -2.20
C SER A 198 -0.42 -27.57 -2.96
N GLN A 199 -1.69 -27.61 -2.56
CA GLN A 199 -2.77 -26.85 -3.21
C GLN A 199 -2.59 -25.35 -2.98
N ILE A 200 -2.23 -24.94 -1.75
CA ILE A 200 -1.97 -23.53 -1.41
C ILE A 200 -0.75 -23.02 -2.19
N SER A 201 0.31 -23.82 -2.25
CA SER A 201 1.51 -23.48 -3.02
C SER A 201 1.20 -23.35 -4.51
N LEU A 202 0.36 -24.24 -5.06
CA LEU A 202 -0.06 -24.16 -6.46
C LEU A 202 -0.91 -22.91 -6.74
N LEU A 203 -1.88 -22.61 -5.87
CA LEU A 203 -2.70 -21.40 -5.97
C LEU A 203 -1.83 -20.14 -5.92
N PHE A 204 -0.92 -20.08 -4.96
CA PHE A 204 0.04 -18.98 -4.82
C PHE A 204 0.88 -18.79 -6.09
N VAL A 205 1.44 -19.89 -6.62
CA VAL A 205 2.24 -19.86 -7.85
C VAL A 205 1.39 -19.44 -9.05
N GLN A 206 0.17 -19.94 -9.16
CA GLN A 206 -0.76 -19.56 -10.23
C GLN A 206 -1.09 -18.07 -10.18
N GLU A 207 -1.46 -17.54 -9.01
CA GLU A 207 -1.79 -16.12 -8.87
C GLU A 207 -0.59 -15.22 -9.13
N ALA A 208 0.56 -15.54 -8.52
CA ALA A 208 1.77 -14.73 -8.61
C ALA A 208 2.39 -14.79 -10.01
N LEU A 209 2.76 -15.99 -10.48
CA LEU A 209 3.39 -16.12 -11.80
C LEU A 209 2.39 -15.85 -12.92
N GLY A 210 1.14 -16.29 -12.78
CA GLY A 210 0.08 -15.99 -13.74
C GLY A 210 -0.13 -14.49 -13.89
N GLY A 211 -0.14 -13.73 -12.79
CA GLY A 211 -0.27 -12.27 -12.82
C GLY A 211 0.91 -11.61 -13.54
N VAL A 212 2.15 -12.02 -13.22
CA VAL A 212 3.35 -11.51 -13.88
C VAL A 212 3.37 -11.80 -15.38
N VAL A 213 3.06 -13.06 -15.77
CA VAL A 213 3.04 -13.48 -17.18
C VAL A 213 1.91 -12.78 -17.94
N TYR A 214 0.71 -12.73 -17.36
CA TYR A 214 -0.43 -12.04 -17.96
C TYR A 214 -0.16 -10.54 -18.15
N GLY A 215 0.37 -9.87 -17.12
CA GLY A 215 0.79 -8.47 -17.23
C GLY A 215 1.87 -8.25 -18.28
N ALA A 216 2.79 -9.22 -18.43
CA ALA A 216 3.81 -9.14 -19.46
C ALA A 216 3.19 -9.21 -20.86
N VAL A 217 2.26 -10.15 -21.08
CA VAL A 217 1.48 -10.26 -22.31
C VAL A 217 0.70 -8.98 -22.58
N LEU A 218 -0.02 -8.44 -21.60
CA LEU A 218 -0.74 -7.17 -21.73
C LEU A 218 0.19 -6.01 -22.14
N GLY A 219 1.34 -5.86 -21.49
CA GLY A 219 2.31 -4.82 -21.81
C GLY A 219 2.84 -4.95 -23.25
N VAL A 220 3.08 -6.17 -23.71
CA VAL A 220 3.50 -6.45 -25.09
C VAL A 220 2.37 -6.20 -26.08
N LEU A 221 1.13 -6.58 -25.77
CA LEU A 221 -0.02 -6.30 -26.64
C LEU A 221 -0.21 -4.78 -26.81
N LEU A 222 -0.15 -4.03 -25.72
CA LEU A 222 -0.26 -2.58 -25.78
C LEU A 222 0.92 -1.94 -26.52
N HIS A 223 2.15 -2.45 -26.34
CA HIS A 223 3.32 -2.04 -27.11
C HIS A 223 3.06 -2.11 -28.61
N HIS A 224 2.47 -3.21 -29.09
CA HIS A 224 2.12 -3.35 -30.50
C HIS A 224 0.97 -2.44 -30.87
N PHE A 225 0.00 -2.23 -29.99
CA PHE A 225 -1.15 -1.39 -30.25
C PHE A 225 -0.78 0.10 -30.44
N PHE A 226 0.29 0.58 -29.78
CA PHE A 226 0.79 1.95 -29.97
C PHE A 226 1.14 2.31 -31.41
N ARG A 227 1.45 1.33 -32.28
CA ARG A 227 1.71 1.61 -33.70
C ARG A 227 0.48 2.14 -34.47
N TYR A 228 -0.71 1.98 -33.91
CA TYR A 228 -1.97 2.46 -34.49
C TYR A 228 -2.43 3.80 -33.90
N CYS A 229 -1.65 4.37 -32.98
CA CYS A 229 -1.94 5.67 -32.39
C CYS A 229 -1.18 6.74 -33.17
N GLU A 230 -1.91 7.68 -33.78
CA GLU A 230 -1.30 8.77 -34.55
C GLU A 230 -1.12 10.02 -33.71
N GLU A 231 -2.01 10.25 -32.74
CA GLU A 231 -1.99 11.41 -31.87
C GLU A 231 -1.40 11.10 -30.49
N GLU A 232 -0.69 12.09 -29.92
CA GLU A 232 -0.12 12.03 -28.58
C GLU A 232 -1.17 11.74 -27.50
N THR A 233 -2.34 12.40 -27.61
CA THR A 233 -3.46 12.19 -26.68
C THR A 233 -3.94 10.75 -26.71
N GLN A 234 -4.00 10.14 -27.90
CA GLN A 234 -4.40 8.74 -28.07
C GLN A 234 -3.39 7.79 -27.41
N LEU A 235 -2.09 8.02 -27.59
CA LEU A 235 -1.03 7.24 -26.93
C LEU A 235 -1.18 7.25 -25.40
N MET A 236 -1.49 8.41 -24.81
CA MET A 236 -1.73 8.52 -23.37
C MET A 236 -3.03 7.80 -22.95
N LEU A 237 -4.16 8.09 -23.61
CA LEU A 237 -5.46 7.50 -23.24
C LEU A 237 -5.47 5.98 -23.34
N VAL A 238 -4.80 5.41 -24.34
CA VAL A 238 -4.69 3.96 -24.54
C VAL A 238 -4.00 3.26 -23.38
N THR A 239 -3.11 3.94 -22.62
CA THR A 239 -2.51 3.35 -21.41
C THR A 239 -3.53 3.07 -20.30
N LEU A 240 -4.68 3.75 -20.29
CA LEU A 240 -5.76 3.49 -19.34
C LEU A 240 -6.40 2.11 -19.53
N LEU A 241 -6.23 1.46 -20.70
CA LEU A 241 -6.75 0.10 -20.92
C LEU A 241 -6.15 -0.92 -19.96
N ILE A 242 -4.94 -0.70 -19.47
CA ILE A 242 -4.24 -1.62 -18.56
C ILE A 242 -4.93 -1.67 -17.20
N PRO A 243 -5.01 -0.58 -16.41
CA PRO A 243 -5.67 -0.61 -15.10
C PRO A 243 -7.20 -0.68 -15.15
N THR A 244 -7.81 -0.58 -16.32
CA THR A 244 -9.26 -0.79 -16.49
C THR A 244 -9.56 -2.21 -16.97
N ALA A 245 -9.65 -2.41 -18.28
CA ALA A 245 -9.99 -3.70 -18.88
C ALA A 245 -8.97 -4.79 -18.53
N GLY A 246 -7.68 -4.47 -18.53
CA GLY A 246 -6.62 -5.43 -18.19
C GLY A 246 -6.72 -5.94 -16.75
N TYR A 247 -7.06 -5.07 -15.79
CA TYR A 247 -7.24 -5.48 -14.40
C TYR A 247 -8.43 -6.43 -14.24
N VAL A 248 -9.58 -6.10 -14.81
CA VAL A 248 -10.79 -6.94 -14.74
C VAL A 248 -10.57 -8.30 -15.41
N ILE A 249 -9.87 -8.34 -16.55
CA ILE A 249 -9.56 -9.61 -17.23
C ILE A 249 -8.61 -10.46 -16.37
N ALA A 250 -7.67 -9.87 -15.62
CA ALA A 250 -6.83 -10.61 -14.70
C ALA A 250 -7.66 -11.34 -13.63
N GLU A 251 -8.67 -10.67 -13.07
CA GLU A 251 -9.58 -11.27 -12.08
C GLU A 251 -10.37 -12.44 -12.69
N VAL A 252 -10.89 -12.27 -13.91
CA VAL A 252 -11.62 -13.34 -14.63
C VAL A 252 -10.72 -14.55 -14.91
N LEU A 253 -9.43 -14.33 -15.16
CA LEU A 253 -8.44 -15.39 -15.37
C LEU A 253 -7.97 -16.03 -14.05
N GLY A 254 -8.38 -15.52 -12.88
CA GLY A 254 -7.94 -16.00 -11.59
C GLY A 254 -6.43 -15.79 -11.36
N VAL A 255 -5.89 -14.66 -11.84
CA VAL A 255 -4.49 -14.28 -11.64
C VAL A 255 -4.40 -12.92 -10.94
N SER A 256 -3.25 -12.60 -10.34
CA SER A 256 -3.07 -11.36 -9.58
C SER A 256 -3.12 -10.12 -10.49
N GLY A 257 -4.24 -9.38 -10.42
CA GLY A 257 -4.41 -8.07 -11.07
C GLY A 257 -3.29 -7.07 -10.71
N PRO A 258 -2.97 -6.87 -9.42
CA PRO A 258 -1.86 -6.02 -8.99
C PRO A 258 -0.52 -6.36 -9.63
N LEU A 259 -0.09 -7.63 -9.60
CA LEU A 259 1.16 -8.05 -10.23
C LEU A 259 1.13 -7.90 -11.74
N ALA A 260 -0.05 -8.07 -12.36
CA ALA A 260 -0.22 -7.80 -13.78
C ALA A 260 0.00 -6.32 -14.12
N MET A 261 -0.53 -5.40 -13.31
CA MET A 261 -0.32 -3.96 -13.51
C MET A 261 1.14 -3.56 -13.36
N VAL A 262 1.83 -4.12 -12.35
CA VAL A 262 3.26 -3.88 -12.15
C VAL A 262 4.07 -4.39 -13.33
N SER A 263 3.82 -5.63 -13.76
CA SER A 263 4.52 -6.24 -14.90
C SER A 263 4.27 -5.44 -16.20
N ALA A 264 3.02 -5.09 -16.50
CA ALA A 264 2.66 -4.30 -17.67
C ALA A 264 3.28 -2.88 -17.64
N GLY A 265 3.19 -2.19 -16.50
CA GLY A 265 3.74 -0.85 -16.32
C GLY A 265 5.26 -0.80 -16.51
N ILE A 266 5.97 -1.77 -15.94
CA ILE A 266 7.43 -1.91 -16.12
C ILE A 266 7.78 -2.10 -17.60
N ILE A 267 7.08 -2.98 -18.32
CA ILE A 267 7.34 -3.21 -19.75
C ILE A 267 7.07 -1.94 -20.57
N ILE A 268 5.92 -1.31 -20.35
CA ILE A 268 5.54 -0.11 -21.09
C ILE A 268 6.53 1.02 -20.83
N GLY A 269 6.87 1.29 -19.56
CA GLY A 269 7.79 2.36 -19.17
C GLY A 269 9.20 2.19 -19.72
N ASN A 270 9.68 0.95 -19.86
CA ASN A 270 11.07 0.69 -20.26
C ASN A 270 11.25 0.31 -21.74
N TYR A 271 10.22 -0.21 -22.41
CA TYR A 271 10.31 -0.64 -23.81
C TYR A 271 9.43 0.19 -24.75
N SER A 272 8.21 0.52 -24.34
CA SER A 272 7.26 1.24 -25.21
C SER A 272 7.50 2.75 -25.19
N VAL A 273 7.64 3.34 -23.99
CA VAL A 273 7.84 4.78 -23.83
C VAL A 273 9.09 5.29 -24.57
N PRO A 274 10.26 4.61 -24.49
CA PRO A 274 11.44 5.07 -25.24
C PRO A 274 11.31 4.96 -26.76
N LYS A 275 10.44 4.07 -27.26
CA LYS A 275 10.27 3.77 -28.69
C LYS A 275 9.23 4.66 -29.37
N TYR A 276 8.09 4.87 -28.71
CA TYR A 276 6.93 5.55 -29.32
C TYR A 276 6.77 7.00 -28.88
N PHE A 277 7.33 7.41 -27.73
CA PHE A 277 7.16 8.77 -27.22
C PHE A 277 8.42 9.60 -27.43
N ALA A 278 8.28 10.77 -28.05
CA ALA A 278 9.32 11.78 -28.12
C ALA A 278 9.62 12.35 -26.73
N ARG A 279 10.80 13.00 -26.55
CA ARG A 279 11.26 13.44 -25.21
C ARG A 279 10.26 14.35 -24.50
N GLN A 280 9.57 15.23 -25.22
CA GLN A 280 8.57 16.15 -24.66
C GLN A 280 7.28 15.42 -24.28
N GLU A 281 6.85 14.45 -25.09
CA GLU A 281 5.66 13.62 -24.87
C GLU A 281 5.82 12.69 -23.67
N ARG A 282 7.05 12.20 -23.42
CA ARG A 282 7.36 11.43 -22.20
C ARG A 282 7.05 12.21 -20.94
N VAL A 283 7.37 13.50 -20.91
CA VAL A 283 7.09 14.35 -19.76
C VAL A 283 5.59 14.45 -19.54
N LYS A 284 4.81 14.67 -20.61
CA LYS A 284 3.35 14.73 -20.53
C LYS A 284 2.73 13.40 -20.08
N LEU A 285 3.22 12.26 -20.56
CA LEU A 285 2.77 10.94 -20.09
C LEU A 285 3.01 10.75 -18.59
N TYR A 286 4.21 11.07 -18.10
CA TYR A 286 4.51 10.97 -16.67
C TYR A 286 3.71 11.97 -15.83
N THR A 287 3.49 13.19 -16.33
CA THR A 287 2.62 14.17 -15.67
C THR A 287 1.17 13.67 -15.62
N PHE A 288 0.65 13.11 -16.72
CA PHE A 288 -0.69 12.54 -16.78
C PHE A 288 -0.88 11.44 -15.72
N TRP A 289 0.03 10.48 -15.65
CA TRP A 289 -0.03 9.41 -14.66
C TRP A 289 0.20 9.90 -13.24
N SER A 290 1.09 10.87 -13.03
CA SER A 290 1.28 11.51 -11.72
C SER A 290 0.04 12.24 -11.24
N LEU A 291 -0.74 12.88 -12.13
CA LEU A 291 -2.02 13.51 -11.77
C LEU A 291 -3.07 12.48 -11.37
N ILE A 292 -3.18 11.37 -12.11
CA ILE A 292 -4.07 10.25 -11.79
C ILE A 292 -3.71 9.65 -10.42
N GLU A 293 -2.42 9.37 -10.22
CA GLU A 293 -1.87 8.85 -8.97
C GLU A 293 -2.19 9.80 -7.81
N SER A 294 -1.87 11.10 -7.93
CA SER A 294 -2.16 12.10 -6.90
C SER A 294 -3.66 12.20 -6.58
N PHE A 295 -4.53 12.13 -7.59
CA PHE A 295 -5.98 12.15 -7.39
C PHE A 295 -6.46 10.93 -6.60
N PHE A 296 -6.06 9.72 -7.01
CA PHE A 296 -6.44 8.50 -6.30
C PHE A 296 -5.85 8.43 -4.90
N ASN A 297 -4.63 8.94 -4.68
CA ASN A 297 -4.06 9.01 -3.35
C ASN A 297 -4.82 9.97 -2.44
N ALA A 298 -5.16 11.17 -2.93
CA ALA A 298 -5.97 12.11 -2.15
C ALA A 298 -7.30 11.48 -1.75
N LEU A 299 -7.94 10.74 -2.67
CA LEU A 299 -9.16 9.98 -2.39
C LEU A 299 -8.91 8.86 -1.37
N LEU A 300 -7.83 8.08 -1.51
CA LEU A 300 -7.48 6.96 -0.62
C LEU A 300 -7.28 7.45 0.81
N PHE A 301 -6.45 8.48 1.01
CA PHE A 301 -6.14 9.01 2.34
C PHE A 301 -7.32 9.75 2.96
N LEU A 302 -8.18 10.38 2.15
CA LEU A 302 -9.46 10.90 2.63
C LEU A 302 -10.34 9.76 3.14
N LEU A 303 -10.56 8.73 2.32
CA LEU A 303 -11.39 7.56 2.68
C LEU A 303 -10.86 6.90 3.97
N LEU A 304 -9.55 6.79 4.10
CA LEU A 304 -8.87 6.30 5.30
C LEU A 304 -9.22 7.13 6.54
N GLY A 305 -9.22 8.47 6.45
CA GLY A 305 -9.65 9.31 7.57
C GLY A 305 -11.15 9.22 7.86
N LEU A 306 -11.98 8.99 6.84
CA LEU A 306 -13.43 8.81 6.98
C LEU A 306 -13.81 7.43 7.53
N LEU A 307 -12.97 6.41 7.35
CA LEU A 307 -13.19 5.08 7.91
C LEU A 307 -13.32 5.10 9.45
N LEU A 308 -12.78 6.12 10.13
CA LEU A 308 -13.03 6.35 11.56
C LEU A 308 -14.52 6.33 11.94
N LEU A 309 -15.38 6.79 11.03
CA LEU A 309 -16.82 6.87 11.24
C LEU A 309 -17.52 5.50 11.17
N LEU A 310 -16.89 4.52 10.52
CA LEU A 310 -17.41 3.17 10.32
C LEU A 310 -16.83 2.16 11.33
N VAL A 311 -15.67 2.47 11.90
CA VAL A 311 -15.02 1.60 12.88
C VAL A 311 -15.73 1.72 14.23
N THR A 312 -16.28 0.61 14.70
CA THR A 312 -16.86 0.50 16.04
C THR A 312 -15.78 0.14 17.05
N PHE A 313 -15.60 1.01 18.06
CA PHE A 313 -14.58 0.82 19.08
C PHE A 313 -15.18 0.14 20.30
N LYS A 314 -15.31 -1.19 20.26
CA LYS A 314 -15.73 -1.97 21.45
C LYS A 314 -14.60 -2.03 22.48
N ALA A 315 -14.93 -1.75 23.74
CA ALA A 315 -14.00 -1.75 24.87
C ALA A 315 -13.05 -2.98 24.97
N PRO A 316 -13.48 -4.23 24.75
CA PRO A 316 -12.58 -5.39 24.80
C PRO A 316 -11.51 -5.40 23.69
N LEU A 317 -11.75 -4.69 22.57
CA LEU A 317 -10.84 -4.69 21.41
C LEU A 317 -9.75 -3.61 21.49
N TRP A 318 -9.83 -2.68 22.44
CA TRP A 318 -8.88 -1.55 22.52
C TRP A 318 -7.44 -1.99 22.81
N TRP A 319 -7.27 -3.06 23.60
CA TRP A 319 -5.94 -3.61 23.88
C TRP A 319 -5.26 -4.12 22.61
N PHE A 320 -6.03 -4.72 21.69
CA PHE A 320 -5.52 -5.18 20.41
C PHE A 320 -5.03 -4.02 19.53
N MET A 321 -5.68 -2.85 19.57
CA MET A 321 -5.18 -1.65 18.87
C MET A 321 -3.80 -1.22 19.37
N LEU A 322 -3.65 -1.16 20.69
CA LEU A 322 -2.41 -0.70 21.32
C LEU A 322 -1.27 -1.68 21.11
N VAL A 323 -1.56 -2.98 21.13
CA VAL A 323 -0.57 -4.04 20.91
C VAL A 323 -0.20 -4.20 19.44
N ALA A 324 -1.13 -3.99 18.51
CA ALA A 324 -0.88 -4.15 17.08
C ALA A 324 0.26 -3.25 16.58
N ILE A 325 0.37 -2.02 17.08
CA ILE A 325 1.42 -1.07 16.68
C ILE A 325 2.84 -1.61 16.97
N PRO A 326 3.26 -1.84 18.24
CA PRO A 326 4.60 -2.35 18.54
C PRO A 326 4.85 -3.74 17.96
N LEU A 327 3.82 -4.57 17.85
CA LEU A 327 3.90 -5.89 17.23
C LEU A 327 4.31 -5.79 15.75
N VAL A 328 3.60 -4.97 14.97
CA VAL A 328 3.89 -4.77 13.54
C VAL A 328 5.22 -4.05 13.31
N LEU A 329 5.58 -3.10 14.17
CA LEU A 329 6.89 -2.43 14.10
C LEU A 329 8.04 -3.40 14.38
N THR A 330 7.87 -4.28 15.36
CA THR A 330 8.87 -5.31 15.69
C THR A 330 9.00 -6.32 14.57
N ALA A 331 7.88 -6.78 14.00
CA ALA A 331 7.89 -7.67 12.86
C ALA A 331 8.59 -7.03 11.65
N ARG A 332 8.35 -5.74 11.38
CA ARG A 332 9.04 -5.01 10.31
C ARG A 332 10.53 -4.86 10.58
N ALA A 333 10.91 -4.54 11.82
CA ALA A 333 12.32 -4.43 12.20
C ALA A 333 13.06 -5.75 11.95
N VAL A 334 12.52 -6.88 12.42
CA VAL A 334 13.12 -8.20 12.22
C VAL A 334 13.13 -8.61 10.75
N SER A 335 12.02 -8.42 10.04
CA SER A 335 11.88 -8.87 8.65
C SER A 335 12.79 -8.12 7.67
N VAL A 336 13.09 -6.85 7.92
CA VAL A 336 14.07 -6.08 7.12
C VAL A 336 15.50 -6.30 7.60
N TYR A 337 15.72 -6.34 8.92
CA TYR A 337 17.06 -6.50 9.50
C TYR A 337 17.72 -7.80 9.06
N LEU A 338 16.96 -8.90 9.05
CA LEU A 338 17.50 -10.22 8.75
C LEU A 338 18.08 -10.33 7.32
N PRO A 339 17.38 -9.93 6.23
CA PRO A 339 17.99 -9.79 4.91
C PRO A 339 19.18 -8.84 4.86
N TYR A 340 19.14 -7.72 5.58
CA TYR A 340 20.20 -6.71 5.57
C TYR A 340 21.53 -7.23 6.15
N ILE A 341 21.49 -8.20 7.09
CA ILE A 341 22.70 -8.92 7.53
C ILE A 341 23.40 -9.55 6.33
N GLY A 342 22.66 -10.23 5.45
CA GLY A 342 23.19 -10.84 4.24
C GLY A 342 23.69 -9.80 3.23
N PHE A 343 22.96 -8.71 3.03
CA PHE A 343 23.36 -7.65 2.10
C PHE A 343 24.67 -6.98 2.51
N ARG A 344 24.86 -6.72 3.80
CA ARG A 344 26.09 -6.12 4.35
C ARG A 344 27.36 -6.96 4.11
N LEU A 345 27.23 -8.25 3.85
CA LEU A 345 28.36 -9.12 3.49
C LEU A 345 28.84 -8.89 2.06
N VAL A 346 27.96 -8.38 1.18
CA VAL A 346 28.23 -8.25 -0.26
C VAL A 346 28.49 -6.80 -0.65
N LYS A 347 27.78 -5.84 -0.03
CA LYS A 347 27.86 -4.42 -0.38
C LYS A 347 27.82 -3.53 0.87
N SER A 348 28.56 -2.43 0.83
CA SER A 348 28.45 -1.34 1.81
C SER A 348 27.27 -0.43 1.49
N TYR A 349 26.41 -0.19 2.47
CA TYR A 349 25.24 0.69 2.34
C TYR A 349 25.38 1.92 3.24
N ASN A 350 24.55 2.93 2.99
CA ASN A 350 24.41 4.04 3.92
C ASN A 350 23.96 3.50 5.29
N PRO A 351 24.58 3.92 6.41
CA PRO A 351 24.23 3.45 7.76
C PRO A 351 22.76 3.63 8.14
N TYR A 352 22.06 4.58 7.52
CA TYR A 352 20.64 4.85 7.76
C TYR A 352 19.69 4.14 6.80
N ALA A 353 20.19 3.40 5.79
CA ALA A 353 19.35 2.76 4.79
C ALA A 353 18.38 1.75 5.42
N GLU A 354 18.88 0.87 6.29
CA GLU A 354 18.07 -0.09 7.06
C GLU A 354 17.03 0.60 7.94
N SER A 355 17.45 1.61 8.71
CA SER A 355 16.55 2.37 9.58
C SER A 355 15.45 3.08 8.79
N ILE A 356 15.78 3.61 7.60
CA ILE A 356 14.80 4.25 6.71
C ILE A 356 13.84 3.20 6.12
N LEU A 357 14.31 2.00 5.75
CA LEU A 357 13.44 0.91 5.27
C LEU A 357 12.51 0.36 6.36
N ILE A 358 12.98 0.28 7.61
CA ILE A 358 12.19 -0.17 8.75
C ILE A 358 11.16 0.90 9.13
N TRP A 359 11.63 2.12 9.42
CA TRP A 359 10.76 3.20 9.88
C TRP A 359 9.87 3.74 8.76
N GLY A 360 10.32 3.60 7.52
CA GLY A 360 9.64 4.05 6.31
C GLY A 360 8.75 3.00 5.68
N GLY A 361 8.60 1.81 6.26
CA GLY A 361 7.53 0.91 5.85
C GLY A 361 6.18 1.45 6.31
N LEU A 362 5.68 2.55 5.74
CA LEU A 362 4.36 3.10 6.07
C LEU A 362 3.27 2.12 5.63
N ARG A 363 2.17 2.01 6.37
CA ARG A 363 1.07 1.10 6.03
C ARG A 363 -0.03 1.93 5.39
N GLY A 364 -0.52 1.47 4.24
CA GLY A 364 -1.44 2.23 3.40
C GLY A 364 -2.89 1.77 3.48
N GLY A 365 -3.71 2.34 2.60
CA GLY A 365 -5.13 1.99 2.45
C GLY A 365 -5.37 0.56 1.94
N LEU A 366 -4.39 -0.07 1.29
CA LEU A 366 -4.48 -1.46 0.82
C LEU A 366 -4.76 -2.44 1.97
N ALA A 367 -4.09 -2.28 3.11
CA ALA A 367 -4.30 -3.11 4.30
C ALA A 367 -5.75 -3.01 4.82
N LEU A 368 -6.31 -1.80 4.81
CA LEU A 368 -7.71 -1.56 5.21
C LEU A 368 -8.71 -2.17 4.22
N ALA A 369 -8.41 -2.10 2.93
CA ALA A 369 -9.24 -2.70 1.89
C ALA A 369 -9.30 -4.23 2.04
N MET A 370 -8.16 -4.88 2.30
CA MET A 370 -8.10 -6.31 2.61
C MET A 370 -8.84 -6.65 3.91
N ALA A 371 -8.67 -5.85 4.97
CA ALA A 371 -9.43 -6.04 6.22
C ALA A 371 -10.95 -5.91 6.02
N MET A 372 -11.40 -5.00 5.15
CA MET A 372 -12.81 -4.84 4.77
C MET A 372 -13.35 -6.01 3.94
N SER A 373 -12.49 -6.69 3.18
CA SER A 373 -12.87 -7.85 2.35
C SER A 373 -13.17 -9.13 3.12
N LEU A 374 -12.90 -9.13 4.42
CA LEU A 374 -13.16 -10.30 5.27
C LEU A 374 -14.67 -10.56 5.37
N PRO A 375 -15.09 -11.84 5.40
CA PRO A 375 -16.49 -12.19 5.54
C PRO A 375 -17.07 -11.69 6.87
N GLU A 376 -18.31 -11.22 6.83
CA GLU A 376 -19.10 -10.86 8.02
C GLU A 376 -19.58 -12.12 8.76
N GLY A 377 -19.84 -12.01 10.06
CA GLY A 377 -20.45 -13.08 10.85
C GLY A 377 -19.50 -14.17 11.34
N VAL A 378 -18.19 -14.02 11.14
CA VAL A 378 -17.19 -14.89 11.78
C VAL A 378 -16.98 -14.46 13.23
N ILE A 379 -17.72 -15.09 14.14
CA ILE A 379 -17.66 -14.80 15.58
C ILE A 379 -16.39 -15.41 16.18
N ILE A 380 -15.57 -14.57 16.81
CA ILE A 380 -14.33 -14.97 17.50
C ILE A 380 -14.48 -15.01 19.03
N ASP A 381 -15.49 -14.32 19.55
CA ASP A 381 -15.85 -14.36 20.97
C ASP A 381 -17.36 -14.47 21.13
N SER A 382 -17.83 -15.62 21.64
CA SER A 382 -19.23 -15.87 21.89
C SER A 382 -19.80 -15.05 23.07
N GLN A 383 -18.96 -14.52 23.97
CA GLN A 383 -19.41 -13.74 25.13
C GLN A 383 -19.66 -12.28 24.77
N THR A 384 -18.76 -11.68 23.98
CA THR A 384 -18.87 -10.27 23.57
C THR A 384 -19.55 -10.08 22.21
N GLY A 385 -19.74 -11.16 21.44
CA GLY A 385 -20.21 -11.10 20.06
C GLY A 385 -19.22 -10.37 19.15
N ALA A 386 -17.92 -10.44 19.47
CA ALA A 386 -16.88 -9.84 18.65
C ALA A 386 -16.69 -10.64 17.36
N GLU A 387 -16.59 -9.91 16.25
CA GLU A 387 -16.33 -10.48 14.92
C GLU A 387 -14.86 -10.35 14.55
N LEU A 388 -14.36 -11.31 13.77
CA LEU A 388 -13.01 -11.28 13.23
C LEU A 388 -12.74 -10.01 12.43
N ARG A 389 -13.68 -9.67 11.53
CA ARG A 389 -13.57 -8.49 10.66
C ARG A 389 -13.42 -7.22 11.50
N GLU A 390 -14.25 -7.04 12.52
CA GLU A 390 -14.19 -5.88 13.42
C GLU A 390 -12.83 -5.77 14.13
N LEU A 391 -12.34 -6.88 14.71
CA LEU A 391 -11.04 -6.92 15.37
C LEU A 391 -9.90 -6.55 14.39
N VAL A 392 -9.87 -7.19 13.22
CA VAL A 392 -8.85 -6.98 12.20
C VAL A 392 -8.88 -5.54 11.70
N LEU A 393 -10.04 -4.96 11.46
CA LEU A 393 -10.19 -3.56 11.04
C LEU A 393 -9.66 -2.59 12.07
N VAL A 394 -10.04 -2.76 13.33
CA VAL A 394 -9.64 -1.89 14.43
C VAL A 394 -8.12 -1.91 14.63
N MET A 395 -7.49 -3.10 14.56
CA MET A 395 -6.03 -3.24 14.61
C MET A 395 -5.35 -2.60 13.39
N THR A 396 -5.85 -2.90 12.19
CA THR A 396 -5.30 -2.38 10.92
C THR A 396 -5.36 -0.85 10.91
N TYR A 397 -6.50 -0.30 11.30
CA TYR A 397 -6.73 1.13 11.38
C TYR A 397 -5.76 1.82 12.36
N ALA A 398 -5.57 1.25 13.55
CA ALA A 398 -4.61 1.78 14.52
C ALA A 398 -3.18 1.81 13.97
N VAL A 399 -2.74 0.73 13.33
CA VAL A 399 -1.40 0.62 12.72
C VAL A 399 -1.23 1.60 11.57
N VAL A 400 -2.22 1.68 10.68
CA VAL A 400 -2.19 2.56 9.49
C VAL A 400 -2.16 4.03 9.90
N VAL A 401 -3.07 4.47 10.79
CA VAL A 401 -3.10 5.85 11.29
C VAL A 401 -1.80 6.20 12.03
N PHE A 402 -1.30 5.30 12.89
CA PHE A 402 -0.01 5.51 13.55
C PHE A 402 1.11 5.66 12.53
N SER A 403 1.16 4.79 11.51
CA SER A 403 2.22 4.84 10.51
C SER A 403 2.20 6.17 9.74
N ILE A 404 1.05 6.61 9.24
CA ILE A 404 0.97 7.84 8.44
C ILE A 404 1.27 9.06 9.31
N LEU A 405 0.63 9.20 10.48
CA LEU A 405 0.76 10.41 11.29
C LEU A 405 2.09 10.46 12.05
N VAL A 406 2.54 9.35 12.63
CA VAL A 406 3.74 9.31 13.48
C VAL A 406 4.96 8.95 12.67
N GLN A 407 4.97 7.82 11.96
CA GLN A 407 6.15 7.42 11.19
C GLN A 407 6.39 8.39 10.02
N GLY A 408 5.34 8.78 9.29
CA GLY A 408 5.44 9.71 8.17
C GLY A 408 5.99 11.10 8.56
N SER A 409 5.54 11.66 9.68
CA SER A 409 6.05 12.97 10.16
C SER A 409 7.49 12.87 10.71
N SER A 410 7.79 11.83 11.49
CA SER A 410 9.10 11.65 12.14
C SER A 410 10.22 11.20 11.18
N MET A 411 9.86 10.60 10.03
CA MET A 411 10.82 10.13 9.01
C MET A 411 11.73 11.26 8.48
N THR A 412 11.21 12.49 8.40
CA THR A 412 11.96 13.65 7.91
C THR A 412 13.29 13.87 8.63
N GLY A 413 13.33 13.64 9.94
CA GLY A 413 14.54 13.76 10.75
C GLY A 413 15.59 12.69 10.44
N LEU A 414 15.15 11.47 10.13
CA LEU A 414 16.03 10.35 9.79
C LEU A 414 16.68 10.56 8.42
N ILE A 415 15.91 11.01 7.43
CA ILE A 415 16.42 11.33 6.09
C ILE A 415 17.46 12.45 6.15
N ARG A 416 17.23 13.49 6.96
CA ARG A 416 18.19 14.59 7.13
C ARG A 416 19.55 14.10 7.64
N ARG A 417 19.56 13.14 8.58
CA ARG A 417 20.80 12.51 9.07
C ARG A 417 21.48 11.65 8.00
N SER A 418 20.69 10.90 7.22
CA SER A 418 21.19 10.12 6.08
C SER A 418 21.90 10.98 5.04
N ASN A 419 21.33 12.16 4.73
CA ASN A 419 21.91 13.09 3.76
C ASN A 419 23.22 13.73 4.24
N ALA A 420 23.32 14.02 5.53
CA ALA A 420 24.56 14.56 6.12
C ALA A 420 25.73 13.58 5.91
N VAL A 421 25.53 12.30 6.25
CA VAL A 421 26.55 11.26 6.06
C VAL A 421 26.91 11.05 4.59
N ALA A 422 25.92 11.07 3.69
CA ALA A 422 26.18 10.97 2.25
C ALA A 422 27.03 12.14 1.72
N THR A 423 26.80 13.35 2.25
CA THR A 423 27.55 14.56 1.87
C THR A 423 29.01 14.47 2.35
N GLU A 424 29.23 14.01 3.58
CA GLU A 424 30.57 13.81 4.15
C GLU A 424 31.38 12.77 3.36
N ALA A 425 30.77 11.63 3.01
CA ALA A 425 31.43 10.59 2.22
C ALA A 425 31.84 11.10 0.83
N ASN A 426 30.97 11.88 0.17
CA ASN A 426 31.29 12.49 -1.12
C ASN A 426 32.43 13.51 -1.03
N HIS A 427 32.49 14.27 0.07
CA HIS A 427 33.58 15.21 0.30
C HIS A 427 34.92 14.50 0.49
N GLN A 428 34.95 13.39 1.24
CA GLN A 428 36.18 12.60 1.44
C GLN A 428 36.72 12.04 0.12
N ILE A 429 35.85 11.46 -0.71
CA ILE A 429 36.24 10.93 -2.03
C ILE A 429 36.78 12.04 -2.95
N ALA A 430 36.22 13.25 -2.86
CA ALA A 430 36.70 14.38 -3.65
C ALA A 430 38.10 14.84 -3.20
N THR A 431 38.38 14.84 -1.89
CA THR A 431 39.69 15.22 -1.34
C THR A 431 40.78 14.18 -1.60
N GLU A 432 40.45 12.89 -1.72
CA GLU A 432 41.40 11.84 -2.11
C GLU A 432 41.76 11.84 -3.60
N ARG A 433 40.95 12.49 -4.44
CA ARG A 433 41.17 12.59 -5.91
C ARG A 433 41.91 13.86 -6.33
N THR A 434 42.08 14.82 -5.44
CA THR A 434 42.88 16.04 -5.61
C THR A 434 44.24 15.86 -4.98
#